data_AF-A0A1I5NE39-F1
#
_entry.id   AF-A0A1I5NE39-F1
#
_cell.length_a   1.000
_cell.length_b   1.000
_cell.length_c   1.000
_cell.angle_alpha   90.00
_cell.angle_beta   90.00
_cell.angle_gamma   90.00
#
_symmetry.space_group_name_H-M   'P 1'
#
loop_
_entity.id
_entity.type
_entity.pdbx_description
1 polymer ?
#
loop_
_entity_poly.entity_id
_entity_poly.type
_entity_poly.pdbx_seq_one_letter_code
_entity_poly.pdbx_strand_id
1 'polypeptide(L)'
;MGYPQTGNEVFVSFSLSNTMLSGIGKGTITREEVSADYLKSLFEKYGVVVSAKPEQRKLLEKVNTIYDLKLDIPETLKIIQLSEKNRRLVVISVQGLRRINGSLLSEYSEEEFQEATFSFVKYYVQSRHYDELVTENAKLRKDLDAEVAWRTRVSDI
;
A
#
# COMPACT_ATOMS: atom_id res chain seq x y z
N MET A 1 -14.02 -18.25 5.42
CA MET A 1 -13.32 -17.56 6.53
C MET A 1 -12.68 -16.32 5.97
N GLY A 2 -12.89 -15.17 6.61
CA GLY A 2 -12.23 -13.91 6.25
C GLY A 2 -10.84 -13.80 6.87
N TYR A 3 -10.10 -12.76 6.52
CA TYR A 3 -8.80 -12.46 7.10
C TYR A 3 -8.90 -12.06 8.59
N PRO A 4 -7.82 -12.24 9.38
CA PRO A 4 -7.84 -11.90 10.79
C PRO A 4 -7.99 -10.39 11.02
N GLN A 5 -8.46 -10.01 12.22
CA GLN A 5 -8.41 -8.63 12.71
C GLN A 5 -7.23 -8.54 13.69
N THR A 6 -6.23 -7.72 13.38
CA THR A 6 -4.96 -7.67 14.13
C THR A 6 -4.67 -6.30 14.74
N GLY A 7 -5.42 -5.27 14.38
CA GLY A 7 -5.16 -3.87 14.69
C GLY A 7 -3.97 -3.26 13.94
N ASN A 8 -3.36 -4.00 13.01
CA ASN A 8 -2.28 -3.57 12.11
C ASN A 8 -2.62 -3.86 10.64
N GLU A 9 -3.91 -3.78 10.30
CA GLU A 9 -4.47 -4.21 9.03
C GLU A 9 -3.86 -3.49 7.83
N VAL A 10 -3.85 -4.20 6.70
CA VAL A 10 -3.56 -3.59 5.41
C VAL A 10 -4.82 -2.95 4.87
N PHE A 11 -4.75 -1.66 4.55
CA PHE A 11 -5.85 -1.00 3.87
C PHE A 11 -5.83 -1.32 2.38
N VAL A 12 -7.00 -1.53 1.79
CA VAL A 12 -7.17 -1.71 0.34
C VAL A 12 -8.10 -0.64 -0.20
N SER A 13 -7.71 0.03 -1.28
CA SER A 13 -8.51 1.08 -1.93
C SER A 13 -8.27 1.09 -3.44
N PHE A 14 -9.11 1.78 -4.21
CA PHE A 14 -8.87 2.06 -5.64
C PHE A 14 -8.09 3.36 -5.87
N SER A 15 -7.82 4.12 -4.81
CA SER A 15 -7.05 5.35 -4.86
C SER A 15 -6.31 5.62 -3.55
N LEU A 16 -5.24 6.41 -3.65
CA LEU A 16 -4.55 7.04 -2.53
C LEU A 16 -4.89 8.53 -2.55
N SER A 17 -5.38 9.08 -1.43
CA SER A 17 -5.68 10.51 -1.30
C SER A 17 -4.85 11.17 -0.20
N ASN A 18 -4.61 12.48 -0.33
CA ASN A 18 -3.88 13.25 0.67
C ASN A 18 -4.55 13.22 2.05
N THR A 19 -5.87 13.09 2.10
CA THR A 19 -6.62 12.96 3.36
C THR A 19 -6.24 11.70 4.14
N MET A 20 -5.90 10.60 3.46
CA MET A 20 -5.41 9.38 4.10
C MET A 20 -4.05 9.58 4.77
N LEU A 21 -3.26 10.55 4.28
CA LEU A 21 -1.91 10.85 4.79
C LEU A 21 -1.92 11.91 5.89
N SER A 22 -3.06 12.52 6.20
CA SER A 22 -3.17 13.58 7.20
C SER A 22 -2.71 13.19 8.61
N GLY A 23 -2.75 11.89 8.94
CA GLY A 23 -2.26 11.36 10.21
C GLY A 23 -0.74 11.25 10.29
N ILE A 24 -0.06 11.55 9.19
CA ILE A 24 1.39 11.45 9.02
C ILE A 24 1.89 12.86 8.78
N GLY A 25 2.72 13.36 9.70
CA GLY A 25 3.28 14.70 9.61
C GLY A 25 4.30 14.79 8.47
N LYS A 26 5.60 14.81 8.81
CA LYS A 26 6.65 14.62 7.82
C LYS A 26 6.81 13.13 7.57
N GLY A 27 6.85 12.71 6.30
CA GLY A 27 6.97 11.29 6.00
C GLY A 27 7.49 10.96 4.61
N THR A 28 7.91 9.71 4.45
CA THR A 28 8.26 9.08 3.19
C THR A 28 7.20 8.05 2.83
N ILE A 29 6.98 7.91 1.53
CA ILE A 29 6.10 6.88 0.97
C ILE A 29 6.95 6.02 0.03
N THR A 30 7.03 4.73 0.33
CA THR A 30 7.59 3.74 -0.58
C THR A 30 6.44 3.14 -1.41
N ARG A 31 6.65 3.05 -2.72
CA ARG A 31 5.70 2.47 -3.67
C ARG A 31 6.35 1.27 -4.35
N GLU A 32 5.66 0.14 -4.36
CA GLU A 32 6.09 -1.08 -5.05
C GLU A 32 4.90 -1.78 -5.72
N GLU A 33 5.10 -2.35 -6.91
CA GLU A 33 4.12 -3.22 -7.54
C GLU A 33 4.23 -4.62 -6.93
N VAL A 34 3.09 -5.25 -6.65
CA VAL A 34 3.04 -6.54 -5.93
C VAL A 34 2.10 -7.53 -6.62
N SER A 35 2.38 -8.82 -6.46
CA SER A 35 1.53 -9.90 -6.97
C SER A 35 0.36 -10.19 -6.05
N ALA A 36 -0.68 -10.82 -6.59
CA ALA A 36 -1.83 -11.29 -5.81
C ALA A 36 -1.43 -12.33 -4.75
N ASP A 37 -0.49 -13.23 -5.04
CA ASP A 37 -0.03 -14.23 -4.08
C ASP A 37 0.70 -13.60 -2.89
N TYR A 38 1.48 -12.55 -3.15
CA TYR A 38 2.07 -11.74 -2.07
C TYR A 38 0.98 -11.11 -1.20
N LEU A 39 -0.07 -10.56 -1.81
CA LEU A 39 -1.18 -9.96 -1.07
C LEU A 39 -1.90 -10.97 -0.17
N LYS A 40 -2.15 -12.20 -0.64
CA LYS A 40 -2.75 -13.26 0.18
C LYS A 40 -1.96 -13.49 1.46
N SER A 41 -0.64 -13.70 1.32
CA SER A 41 0.25 -13.89 2.48
C SER A 41 0.28 -12.68 3.41
N LEU A 42 0.18 -11.46 2.85
CA LEU A 42 0.19 -10.23 3.60
C LEU A 42 -1.11 -10.05 4.41
N PHE A 43 -2.25 -10.34 3.79
CA PHE A 43 -3.57 -10.24 4.42
C PHE A 43 -3.80 -11.34 5.46
N GLU A 44 -3.27 -12.54 5.25
CA GLU A 44 -3.26 -13.61 6.27
C GLU A 44 -2.48 -13.19 7.51
N LYS A 45 -1.35 -12.50 7.33
CA LYS A 45 -0.49 -12.08 8.43
C LYS A 45 -1.03 -10.89 9.22
N TYR A 46 -1.55 -9.89 8.53
CA TYR A 46 -1.89 -8.59 9.13
C TYR A 46 -3.39 -8.30 9.16
N GLY A 47 -4.21 -9.07 8.46
CA GLY A 47 -5.59 -8.67 8.21
C GLY A 47 -5.70 -7.65 7.08
N VAL A 48 -6.93 -7.41 6.64
CA VAL A 48 -7.24 -6.45 5.58
C VAL A 48 -8.51 -5.66 5.89
N VAL A 49 -8.51 -4.38 5.59
CA VAL A 49 -9.69 -3.51 5.64
C VAL A 49 -9.86 -2.84 4.29
N VAL A 50 -11.00 -3.09 3.65
CA VAL A 50 -11.32 -2.54 2.34
C VAL A 50 -12.05 -1.21 2.50
N SER A 51 -11.51 -0.18 1.84
CA SER A 51 -12.07 1.15 1.70
C SER A 51 -12.38 1.38 0.22
N ALA A 52 -13.59 1.02 -0.20
CA ALA A 52 -14.08 1.25 -1.54
C ALA A 52 -15.44 1.95 -1.49
N LYS A 53 -15.74 2.74 -2.51
CA LYS A 53 -17.09 3.31 -2.68
C LYS A 53 -18.07 2.20 -3.08
N PRO A 54 -19.37 2.30 -2.72
CA PRO A 54 -20.38 1.32 -3.13
C PRO A 54 -20.44 1.09 -4.65
N GLU A 55 -20.23 2.15 -5.44
CA GLU A 55 -20.14 2.13 -6.91
C GLU A 55 -19.02 1.19 -7.43
N GLN A 56 -17.97 0.97 -6.64
CA GLN A 56 -16.83 0.13 -7.00
C GLN A 56 -17.03 -1.35 -6.62
N ARG A 57 -18.21 -1.71 -6.10
CA ARG A 57 -18.55 -3.09 -5.69
C ARG A 57 -18.26 -4.11 -6.79
N LYS A 58 -18.75 -3.86 -8.01
CA LYS A 58 -18.55 -4.78 -9.15
C LYS A 58 -17.06 -5.02 -9.43
N LEU A 59 -16.23 -3.99 -9.31
CA LEU A 59 -14.78 -4.12 -9.49
C LEU A 59 -14.15 -5.01 -8.43
N LEU A 60 -14.56 -4.88 -7.15
CA LEU A 60 -14.10 -5.77 -6.09
C LEU A 60 -14.54 -7.22 -6.30
N GLU A 61 -15.77 -7.44 -6.75
CA GLU A 61 -16.27 -8.78 -7.08
C GLU A 61 -15.43 -9.42 -8.19
N LYS A 62 -15.12 -8.67 -9.25
CA LYS A 62 -14.25 -9.13 -10.33
C LYS A 62 -12.82 -9.40 -9.86
N VAL A 63 -12.24 -8.53 -9.04
CA VAL A 63 -10.92 -8.75 -8.42
C VAL A 63 -10.91 -10.01 -7.57
N ASN A 64 -11.93 -10.23 -6.74
CA ASN A 64 -12.06 -11.44 -5.94
C ASN A 64 -12.20 -12.69 -6.82
N THR A 65 -12.94 -12.60 -7.92
CA THR A 65 -13.15 -13.73 -8.85
C THR A 65 -11.86 -14.09 -9.59
N ILE A 66 -11.10 -13.11 -10.06
CA ILE A 66 -9.87 -13.33 -10.84
C ILE A 66 -8.70 -13.79 -9.96
N TYR A 67 -8.52 -13.16 -8.79
CA TYR A 67 -7.32 -13.34 -7.97
C TYR A 67 -7.54 -14.16 -6.69
N ASP A 68 -8.79 -14.54 -6.38
CA ASP A 68 -9.17 -15.24 -5.15
C ASP A 68 -8.68 -14.52 -3.87
N LEU A 69 -8.81 -13.19 -3.84
CA LEU A 69 -8.35 -12.39 -2.70
C LEU A 69 -9.34 -12.40 -1.53
N LYS A 70 -10.61 -12.78 -1.72
CA LYS A 70 -11.64 -12.85 -0.66
C LYS A 70 -11.78 -11.57 0.15
N LEU A 71 -11.62 -10.43 -0.51
CA LEU A 71 -11.78 -9.10 0.07
C LEU A 71 -13.24 -8.86 0.48
N ASP A 72 -13.44 -8.31 1.67
CA ASP A 72 -14.75 -7.89 2.14
C ASP A 72 -15.28 -6.73 1.29
N ILE A 73 -16.55 -6.79 0.90
CA ILE A 73 -17.20 -5.76 0.08
C ILE A 73 -17.99 -4.86 1.02
N PRO A 74 -17.47 -3.68 1.36
CA PRO A 74 -18.15 -2.82 2.31
C PRO A 74 -19.43 -2.24 1.71
N GLU A 75 -20.49 -2.14 2.52
CA GLU A 75 -21.73 -1.46 2.13
C GLU A 75 -21.59 0.07 2.11
N THR A 76 -20.67 0.60 2.92
CA THR A 76 -20.38 2.03 3.05
C THR A 76 -18.89 2.31 2.97
N LEU A 77 -18.52 3.49 2.48
CA LEU A 77 -17.11 3.88 2.40
C LEU A 77 -16.51 3.97 3.81
N LYS A 78 -15.52 3.12 4.09
CA LYS A 78 -14.73 3.19 5.33
C LYS A 78 -13.65 4.24 5.17
N ILE A 79 -13.73 5.35 5.90
CA ILE A 79 -12.67 6.37 5.88
C ILE A 79 -11.43 5.80 6.57
N ILE A 80 -10.32 5.73 5.82
CA ILE A 80 -9.03 5.24 6.31
C ILE A 80 -8.05 6.40 6.51
N GLN A 81 -7.29 6.33 7.60
CA GLN A 81 -6.20 7.25 7.88
C GLN A 81 -4.95 6.42 8.20
N LEU A 82 -3.88 6.68 7.43
CA LEU A 82 -2.60 6.03 7.59
C LEU A 82 -1.87 6.61 8.81
N SER A 83 -1.13 5.74 9.49
CA SER A 83 -0.34 6.07 10.69
C SER A 83 0.84 5.11 10.82
N GLU A 84 1.74 5.33 11.78
CA GLU A 84 2.84 4.38 12.07
C GLU A 84 2.36 2.96 12.37
N LYS A 85 1.18 2.84 13.00
CA LYS A 85 0.56 1.56 13.31
C LYS A 85 0.00 0.93 12.03
N ASN A 86 -0.81 1.69 11.29
CA ASN A 86 -1.47 1.26 10.06
C ASN A 86 -0.87 1.99 8.85
N ARG A 87 0.31 1.52 8.44
CA ARG A 87 1.16 2.16 7.42
C ARG A 87 1.12 1.51 6.04
N ARG A 88 0.30 0.47 5.87
CA ARG A 88 0.23 -0.33 4.64
C ARG A 88 -1.07 -0.01 3.92
N LEU A 89 -0.96 0.51 2.71
CA LEU A 89 -2.07 0.67 1.79
C LEU A 89 -1.77 -0.13 0.52
N VAL A 90 -2.75 -0.86 0.01
CA VAL A 90 -2.70 -1.48 -1.30
C VAL A 90 -3.72 -0.77 -2.18
N VAL A 91 -3.24 -0.19 -3.26
CA VAL A 91 -4.08 0.42 -4.28
C VAL A 91 -4.29 -0.59 -5.40
N ILE A 92 -5.55 -0.90 -5.67
CA ILE A 92 -5.96 -1.67 -6.86
C ILE A 92 -6.03 -0.69 -8.03
N SER A 93 -5.06 -0.76 -8.92
CA SER A 93 -5.05 0.01 -10.15
C SER A 93 -5.93 -0.68 -11.18
N VAL A 94 -6.87 0.06 -11.76
CA VAL A 94 -7.77 -0.44 -12.81
C VAL A 94 -7.37 0.19 -14.14
N GLN A 95 -7.08 -0.65 -15.12
CA GLN A 95 -6.78 -0.26 -16.49
C GLN A 95 -7.85 -0.79 -17.43
N GLY A 96 -7.88 -0.31 -18.68
CA GLY A 96 -8.90 -0.67 -19.68
C GLY A 96 -10.24 0.07 -19.53
N LEU A 97 -10.52 0.67 -18.37
CA LEU A 97 -11.77 1.41 -18.15
C LEU A 97 -11.66 2.91 -18.43
N ARG A 98 -12.72 3.48 -19.01
CA ARG A 98 -12.88 4.93 -19.21
C ARG A 98 -12.91 5.68 -17.89
N ARG A 99 -12.39 6.91 -17.91
CA ARG A 99 -12.29 7.81 -16.75
C ARG A 99 -12.76 9.21 -17.13
N ILE A 100 -13.36 9.92 -16.18
CA ILE A 100 -13.65 11.36 -16.29
C ILE A 100 -12.87 12.07 -15.18
N ASN A 101 -12.08 13.08 -15.55
CA ASN A 101 -11.21 13.81 -14.62
C ASN A 101 -10.30 12.90 -13.76
N GLY A 102 -9.81 11.81 -14.35
CA GLY A 102 -8.97 10.80 -13.68
C GLY A 102 -9.73 9.80 -12.78
N SER A 103 -11.01 10.04 -12.51
CA SER A 103 -11.85 9.15 -11.70
C SER A 103 -12.55 8.09 -12.53
N LEU A 104 -12.75 6.91 -11.95
CA LEU A 104 -13.59 5.85 -12.51
C LEU A 104 -15.04 6.33 -12.57
N LEU A 105 -15.77 5.90 -13.59
CA LEU A 105 -17.21 6.12 -13.74
C LEU A 105 -17.97 5.29 -12.69
N SER A 106 -19.18 5.74 -12.37
CA SER A 106 -20.10 5.00 -11.51
C SER A 106 -20.62 3.73 -12.17
N GLU A 107 -20.72 3.72 -13.50
CA GLU A 107 -21.26 2.62 -14.30
C GLU A 107 -20.47 2.43 -15.59
N TYR A 108 -20.39 1.17 -16.04
CA TYR A 108 -19.75 0.73 -17.28
C TYR A 108 -20.68 -0.25 -18.00
N SER A 109 -20.61 -0.30 -19.33
CA SER A 109 -21.26 -1.40 -20.06
C SER A 109 -20.58 -2.74 -19.73
N GLU A 110 -21.26 -3.85 -19.99
CA GLU A 110 -20.68 -5.18 -19.74
C GLU A 110 -19.41 -5.39 -20.58
N GLU A 111 -19.42 -4.95 -21.84
CA GLU A 111 -18.28 -5.02 -22.76
C GLU A 111 -17.08 -4.23 -22.24
N GLU A 112 -17.28 -2.97 -21.84
CA GLU A 112 -16.23 -2.15 -21.24
C GLU A 112 -15.72 -2.79 -19.95
N PHE A 113 -16.61 -3.34 -19.14
CA PHE A 113 -16.26 -3.99 -17.89
C PHE A 113 -15.40 -5.24 -18.12
N GLN A 114 -15.59 -5.97 -19.21
CA GLN A 114 -14.77 -7.13 -19.56
C GLN A 114 -13.31 -6.74 -19.85
N GLU A 115 -13.06 -5.58 -20.44
CA GLU A 115 -11.71 -5.06 -20.74
C GLU A 115 -10.92 -4.65 -19.49
N ALA A 116 -11.57 -4.56 -18.32
CA ALA A 116 -10.92 -4.17 -17.08
C ALA A 116 -9.79 -5.14 -16.68
N THR A 117 -8.57 -4.61 -16.58
CA THR A 117 -7.41 -5.31 -16.01
C THR A 117 -7.00 -4.67 -14.69
N PHE A 118 -6.38 -5.47 -13.82
CA PHE A 118 -6.03 -5.05 -12.47
C PHE A 118 -4.54 -5.26 -12.20
N SER A 119 -3.92 -4.27 -11.57
CA SER A 119 -2.61 -4.42 -10.95
C SER A 119 -2.64 -3.89 -9.52
N PHE A 120 -1.69 -4.35 -8.70
CA PHE A 120 -1.67 -4.03 -7.29
C PHE A 120 -0.41 -3.26 -6.94
N VAL A 121 -0.60 -2.10 -6.32
CA VAL A 121 0.50 -1.25 -5.87
C VAL A 121 0.43 -1.13 -4.37
N LYS A 122 1.46 -1.61 -3.68
CA LYS A 122 1.61 -1.43 -2.25
C LYS A 122 2.32 -0.10 -1.98
N TYR A 123 1.72 0.65 -1.09
CA TYR A 123 2.24 1.86 -0.49
C TYR A 123 2.56 1.58 0.97
N TYR A 124 3.76 1.95 1.37
CA TYR A 124 4.23 1.87 2.75
C TYR A 124 4.63 3.26 3.22
N VAL A 125 4.02 3.75 4.29
CA VAL A 125 4.28 5.11 4.78
C VAL A 125 5.07 5.09 6.07
N GLN A 126 5.99 6.05 6.21
CA GLN A 126 6.83 6.23 7.39
C GLN A 126 6.83 7.70 7.79
N SER A 127 6.82 8.00 9.08
CA SER A 127 6.84 9.34 9.65
C SER A 127 8.28 9.84 9.81
N ARG A 128 9.10 9.64 8.77
CA ARG A 128 10.48 10.12 8.69
C ARG A 128 10.65 10.87 7.39
N HIS A 129 11.31 12.03 7.43
CA HIS A 129 11.58 12.77 6.21
C HIS A 129 12.74 12.14 5.44
N TYR A 130 12.69 12.20 4.10
CA TYR A 130 13.75 11.64 3.25
C TYR A 130 15.12 12.29 3.55
N ASP A 131 15.18 13.62 3.66
CA ASP A 131 16.44 14.32 3.91
C ASP A 131 17.07 13.97 5.27
N GLU A 132 16.24 13.69 6.28
CA GLU A 132 16.70 13.21 7.59
C GLU A 132 17.30 11.81 7.46
N LEU A 133 16.65 10.93 6.70
CA LEU A 133 17.16 9.59 6.40
C LEU A 133 18.50 9.65 5.67
N VAL A 134 18.64 10.52 4.67
CA VAL A 134 19.89 10.71 3.90
C VAL A 134 21.01 11.21 4.81
N THR A 135 20.73 12.21 5.65
CA THR A 135 21.71 12.79 6.57
C THR A 135 22.18 11.78 7.60
N GLU A 136 21.26 11.01 8.18
CA GLU A 136 21.59 9.95 9.13
C GLU A 136 22.41 8.84 8.46
N ASN A 137 22.05 8.42 7.24
CA ASN A 137 22.79 7.39 6.52
C ASN A 137 24.23 7.82 6.23
N ALA A 138 24.44 9.07 5.82
CA ALA A 138 25.78 9.62 5.57
C ALA A 138 26.63 9.62 6.85
N LYS A 139 26.04 9.99 7.98
CA LYS A 139 26.70 9.94 9.28
C LYS A 139 27.06 8.51 9.69
N LEU A 140 26.11 7.58 9.61
CA LEU A 140 26.32 6.17 9.95
C LEU A 140 27.42 5.51 9.11
N ARG A 141 27.49 5.82 7.81
CA ARG A 141 28.57 5.35 6.94
C ARG A 141 29.93 5.86 7.39
N LYS A 142 30.04 7.15 7.70
CA LYS A 142 31.28 7.74 8.21
C LYS A 142 31.72 7.12 9.54
N ASP A 143 30.79 6.90 10.45
CA ASP A 143 31.06 6.29 11.76
C ASP A 143 31.52 4.83 11.60
N LEU A 144 30.87 4.07 10.71
CA LEU A 144 31.26 2.70 10.36
C LEU A 144 32.66 2.63 9.75
N ASP A 145 32.96 3.50 8.78
CA ASP A 145 34.27 3.55 8.13
C ASP A 145 35.38 3.88 9.14
N ALA A 146 35.12 4.79 10.08
CA ALA A 146 36.05 5.12 11.16
C ALA A 146 36.29 3.93 12.11
N GLU A 147 35.24 3.19 12.46
CA GLU A 147 35.36 1.99 13.30
C GLU A 147 36.13 0.87 12.60
N VAL A 148 35.84 0.61 11.33
CA VAL A 148 36.56 -0.38 10.51
C VAL A 148 38.04 0.00 10.43
N ALA A 149 38.36 1.26 10.11
CA ALA A 149 39.74 1.73 10.04
C ALA A 149 40.48 1.66 11.39
N TRP A 150 39.78 1.81 12.52
CA TRP A 150 40.37 1.60 13.84
C TRP A 150 40.65 0.12 14.09
N ARG A 151 39.68 -0.78 13.82
CA ARG A 151 39.85 -2.22 14.02
C ARG A 151 40.95 -2.83 13.15
N THR A 152 41.07 -2.40 11.89
CA THR A 152 42.14 -2.87 10.99
C THR A 152 43.51 -2.41 11.50
N ARG A 153 43.64 -1.16 11.96
CA ARG A 153 44.89 -0.66 12.55
C ARG A 153 45.32 -1.37 13.84
N VAL A 154 44.36 -1.82 14.65
CA VAL A 154 44.64 -2.57 15.89
C VAL A 154 44.94 -4.04 15.61
N SER A 155 44.51 -4.59 14.48
CA SER A 155 44.76 -5.99 14.09
C SER A 155 46.12 -6.19 13.41
N ASP A 156 46.74 -5.11 12.92
CA ASP A 156 48.07 -5.09 12.28
C ASP A 156 49.23 -4.83 13.28
N ILE A 157 48.94 -4.83 14.60
CA ILE A 157 49.91 -4.69 15.71
C ILE A 157 49.88 -5.97 16.55
#